data_AF-A0A7K2FQI2-F1
#
_entry.id   AF-A0A7K2FQI2-F1
#
_cell.length_a   1.000
_cell.length_b   1.000
_cell.length_c   1.000
_cell.angle_alpha   90.00
_cell.angle_beta   90.00
_cell.angle_gamma   90.00
#
_symmetry.space_group_name_H-M   'P 1'
#
loop_
_entity.id
_entity.type
_entity.pdbx_description
1 polymer ?
#
loop_
_entity_poly.entity_id
_entity_poly.type
_entity_poly.pdbx_seq_one_letter_code
_entity_poly.pdbx_strand_id
1 'polypeptide(L)' 'MTPNPVDPATITPEMADRIRTWRCDEDYTWRAVAQAASDLWGSERGSNQLFGRDLCVAAARLLGEDPDREPWN' A
#
# COMPACT_ATOMS: atom_id res chain seq x y z
N MET A 1 5.80 -21.75 -3.25
CA MET A 1 4.61 -21.05 -2.74
C MET A 1 4.26 -20.02 -3.79
N THR A 2 3.13 -20.15 -4.47
CA THR A 2 2.60 -19.06 -5.31
C THR A 2 2.34 -17.88 -4.37
N PRO A 3 3.02 -16.73 -4.56
CA PRO A 3 2.65 -15.54 -3.81
C PRO A 3 1.21 -15.22 -4.20
N ASN A 4 0.33 -15.12 -3.20
CA ASN A 4 -1.01 -14.61 -3.43
C ASN A 4 -0.84 -13.12 -3.68
N PRO A 5 -1.14 -12.60 -4.88
CA PRO A 5 -0.81 -11.23 -5.22
C PRO A 5 -1.52 -10.26 -4.29
N VAL A 6 -0.84 -9.18 -3.90
CA VAL A 6 -1.41 -8.16 -3.04
C VAL A 6 -2.60 -7.48 -3.74
N ASP A 7 -3.73 -7.42 -3.03
CA ASP A 7 -4.95 -6.76 -3.48
C ASP A 7 -5.42 -5.79 -2.39
N PRO A 8 -5.60 -4.48 -2.71
CA PRO A 8 -6.18 -3.49 -1.80
C PRO A 8 -7.45 -3.94 -1.09
N ALA A 9 -8.27 -4.78 -1.73
CA ALA A 9 -9.52 -5.27 -1.14
C ALA A 9 -9.32 -6.31 -0.03
N THR A 10 -8.15 -6.96 0.05
CA THR A 10 -7.89 -8.09 0.95
C THR A 10 -6.59 -7.96 1.74
N ILE A 11 -5.95 -6.78 1.76
CA ILE A 11 -4.74 -6.55 2.56
C ILE A 11 -4.99 -6.85 4.04
N THR A 12 -3.97 -7.42 4.69
CA THR A 12 -4.02 -7.73 6.12
C THR A 12 -3.59 -6.51 6.97
N PRO A 13 -3.85 -6.51 8.29
CA PRO A 13 -3.35 -5.47 9.19
C PRO A 13 -1.83 -5.28 9.14
N GLU A 14 -1.08 -6.38 9.02
CA GLU A 14 0.39 -6.35 8.90
C GLU A 14 0.85 -5.70 7.60
N MET A 15 0.13 -5.95 6.49
CA MET A 15 0.40 -5.28 5.22
C MET A 15 0.06 -3.79 5.31
N ALA A 16 -1.06 -3.43 5.94
CA ALA A 16 -1.47 -2.05 6.12
C ALA A 16 -0.46 -1.24 6.94
N ASP A 17 0.06 -1.81 8.04
CA ASP A 17 1.10 -1.18 8.86
C ASP A 17 2.38 -0.94 8.05
N ARG A 18 2.81 -1.94 7.26
CA ARG A 18 3.97 -1.80 6.36
C ARG A 18 3.75 -0.71 5.29
N ILE A 19 2.57 -0.67 4.67
CA ILE A 19 2.22 0.35 3.67
C ILE A 19 2.22 1.74 4.30
N ARG A 20 1.70 1.87 5.54
CA ARG A 20 1.75 3.11 6.31
C ARG A 20 3.18 3.55 6.54
N THR A 21 4.07 2.66 6.99
CA THR A 21 5.49 3.01 7.17
C THR A 21 6.12 3.53 5.89
N TRP A 22 5.92 2.84 4.76
CA TRP A 22 6.44 3.31 3.48
C TRP A 22 5.91 4.69 3.11
N ARG A 23 4.59 4.89 3.19
CA ARG A 23 3.96 6.13 2.73
C ARG A 23 4.25 7.32 3.65
N CYS A 24 4.22 7.10 4.96
CA CYS A 24 4.13 8.14 5.99
C CYS A 24 5.45 8.38 6.71
N ASP A 25 6.30 7.35 6.85
CA ASP A 25 7.54 7.44 7.61
C ASP A 25 8.79 7.43 6.69
N GLU A 26 8.70 6.79 5.52
CA GLU A 26 9.79 6.69 4.53
C GLU A 26 9.57 7.57 3.28
N ASP A 27 8.51 8.39 3.25
CA ASP A 27 8.17 9.32 2.16
C ASP A 27 8.03 8.66 0.77
N TYR A 28 7.58 7.40 0.72
CA TYR A 28 7.35 6.73 -0.56
C TYR A 28 6.19 7.41 -1.30
N THR A 29 6.45 7.80 -2.55
CA THR A 29 5.37 8.14 -3.49
C THR A 29 4.44 6.95 -3.68
N TRP A 30 3.18 7.16 -4.10
CA TRP A 30 2.27 6.06 -4.42
C TRP A 30 2.86 5.08 -5.45
N ARG A 31 3.63 5.57 -6.42
CA ARG A 31 4.33 4.72 -7.38
C ARG A 31 5.38 3.82 -6.72
N ALA A 32 6.12 4.36 -5.74
CA ALA A 32 7.10 3.60 -4.97
C ALA A 32 6.44 2.57 -4.06
N VAL A 33 5.32 2.91 -3.40
CA VAL A 33 4.51 1.95 -2.62
C VAL A 33 4.04 0.79 -3.50
N ALA A 34 3.52 1.08 -4.71
CA ALA A 34 3.07 0.07 -5.65
C ALA A 34 4.20 -0.89 -6.05
N GLN A 35 5.38 -0.34 -6.35
CA GLN A 35 6.56 -1.14 -6.68
C GLN A 35 7.00 -2.01 -5.50
N ALA A 36 7.15 -1.43 -4.30
CA ALA A 36 7.57 -2.16 -3.10
C ALA A 36 6.59 -3.27 -2.71
N ALA A 37 5.28 -3.01 -2.80
CA ALA A 37 4.25 -4.01 -2.56
C ALA A 37 4.30 -5.15 -3.61
N SER A 38 4.53 -4.81 -4.87
CA SER A 38 4.68 -5.79 -5.96
C SER A 38 5.92 -6.65 -5.77
N ASP A 39 7.03 -6.06 -5.33
CA ASP A 39 8.29 -6.78 -5.09
C ASP A 39 8.21 -7.67 -3.85
N LEU A 40 7.53 -7.22 -2.79
CA LEU A 40 7.44 -7.93 -1.51
C LEU A 40 6.37 -9.04 -1.51
N TRP A 41 5.19 -8.77 -2.07
CA TRP A 41 4.04 -9.67 -2.00
C TRP A 41 3.57 -10.21 -3.36
N GLY A 42 4.11 -9.68 -4.45
CA GLY A 42 3.69 -10.02 -5.81
C GLY A 42 2.50 -9.20 -6.27
N SER A 43 2.56 -8.66 -7.49
CA SER A 43 1.41 -8.09 -8.20
C SER A 43 1.72 -7.97 -9.69
N GLU A 44 0.71 -8.14 -10.53
CA GLU A 44 0.82 -7.84 -11.97
C GLU A 44 0.75 -6.33 -12.25
N ARG A 45 0.36 -5.51 -11.26
CA ARG A 45 0.18 -4.05 -11.44
C ARG A 45 1.48 -3.26 -11.29
N GLY A 46 2.54 -3.87 -10.75
CA GLY A 46 3.87 -3.25 -10.64
C GLY A 46 3.86 -1.86 -10.02
N SER A 47 4.61 -0.91 -10.61
CA SER A 47 4.67 0.50 -10.19
C SER A 47 3.47 1.36 -10.64
N ASN A 48 2.27 0.77 -10.81
CA ASN A 48 1.10 1.55 -11.19
C ASN A 48 0.70 2.52 -10.05
N GLN A 49 0.68 3.82 -10.34
CA GLN A 49 0.40 4.86 -9.35
C GLN A 49 -1.00 4.75 -8.75
N LEU A 50 -2.02 4.40 -9.55
CA LEU A 50 -3.39 4.22 -9.05
C LEU A 50 -3.45 3.03 -8.11
N PHE A 51 -2.76 1.94 -8.44
CA PHE A 51 -2.65 0.78 -7.56
C PHE A 51 -2.02 1.14 -6.21
N GLY A 52 -0.92 1.90 -6.22
CA GLY A 52 -0.29 2.37 -4.99
C GLY A 52 -1.17 3.28 -4.15
N ARG A 53 -1.96 4.15 -4.80
CA ARG A 53 -2.96 4.97 -4.10
C ARG A 53 -4.06 4.09 -3.49
N ASP A 54 -4.56 3.11 -4.23
CA ASP A 54 -5.59 2.18 -3.73
C ASP A 54 -5.08 1.41 -2.49
N LEU A 55 -3.82 0.97 -2.51
CA LEU A 55 -3.17 0.33 -1.36
C LEU A 55 -3.08 1.26 -0.15
N CYS A 56 -2.68 2.52 -0.35
CA CYS A 56 -2.61 3.51 0.73
C CYS A 56 -4.00 3.79 1.33
N VAL A 57 -5.02 3.95 0.47
CA VAL A 57 -6.41 4.18 0.91
C VAL A 57 -6.95 2.99 1.69
N ALA A 58 -6.69 1.77 1.22
CA ALA A 58 -7.09 0.55 1.91
C ALA A 58 -6.39 0.45 3.28
N ALA A 59 -5.08 0.72 3.33
CA ALA A 59 -4.29 0.65 4.56
C ALA A 59 -4.78 1.66 5.60
N ALA A 60 -4.95 2.93 5.21
CA ALA A 60 -5.47 3.97 6.10
C ALA A 60 -6.83 3.58 6.69
N ARG A 61 -7.78 3.13 5.84
CA ARG A 61 -9.11 2.70 6.29
C ARG A 61 -9.06 1.52 7.24
N LEU A 62 -8.19 0.54 6.96
CA LEU A 62 -8.03 -0.65 7.80
C LEU A 62 -7.46 -0.28 9.18
N LEU A 63 -6.57 0.72 9.24
CA LEU A 63 -5.97 1.25 10.47
C LEU A 63 -6.84 2.28 11.19
N GLY A 64 -7.98 2.66 10.60
CA GLY A 64 -8.89 3.67 11.16
C GLY A 64 -8.39 5.11 10.99
N GLU A 65 -7.49 5.35 10.04
CA GLU A 65 -6.94 6.66 9.69
C GLU A 65 -7.65 7.27 8.46
N ASP A 66 -7.50 8.59 8.30
CA ASP A 66 -8.04 9.33 7.15
C ASP A 66 -7.00 9.42 6.02
N PRO A 67 -7.22 8.78 4.85
CA PRO A 67 -6.26 8.77 3.75
C PRO A 67 -6.08 10.13 3.04
N ASP A 68 -7.03 11.06 3.21
CA ASP A 68 -6.98 12.36 2.52
C ASP A 68 -6.25 13.45 3.35
N ARG A 69 -5.80 13.10 4.56
CA ARG A 69 -5.09 13.99 5.49
C ARG A 69 -3.66 13.50 5.72
N GLU A 70 -2.81 14.39 6.23
CA GLU A 70 -1.51 13.99 6.75
C GLU A 70 -1.69 12.86 7.79
N PRO A 71 -0.82 11.82 7.74
CA PRO A 71 0.43 11.75 6.97
C PRO A 71 0.30 11.12 5.56
N TRP A 72 -0.89 10.78 5.08
CA TRP A 72 -1.09 10.03 3.83
C TRP A 72 -1.05 10.88 2.56
N ASN A 73 -1.29 12.19 2.66
CA ASN A 73 -1.44 13.13 1.54
C ASN A 73 -0.32 14.16 1.52
#